data_AF-A0A2E1ZUQ9-F1
#
_entry.id   AF-A0A2E1ZUQ9-F1
#
_cell.length_a   1.000
_cell.length_b   1.000
_cell.length_c   1.000
_cell.angle_alpha   90.00
_cell.angle_beta   90.00
_cell.angle_gamma   90.00
#
_symmetry.space_group_name_H-M   'P 1'
#
loop_
_entity.id
_entity.type
_entity.pdbx_description
1 polymer ?
#
loop_
_entity_poly.entity_id
_entity_poly.type
_entity_poly.pdbx_seq_one_letter_code
_entity_poly.pdbx_strand_id
1 'polypeptide(L)'
;MDLVTLGAGCFWCVEAIFQQVAGISDISCGYSGGFTENPSYEEVCSESTGHAEVVQFRYNSNIISYEQILEIFWTTHDPTTVNKQGADIGSRYRSVIFYHNKTQKEMAEKLKEKINQNTDFKSDIVTEIKGYENFYIAEDYHQNYFNKNPNVPYCNFVIKPKLEKFLLNE
;
A
#
# COMPACT_ATOMS: atom_id res chain seq x y z
N MET A 1 8.43 17.20 5.27
CA MET A 1 7.63 16.26 4.46
C MET A 1 8.37 14.94 4.49
N ASP A 2 7.75 13.93 5.09
CA ASP A 2 8.40 12.65 5.35
C ASP A 2 7.91 11.60 4.36
N LEU A 3 8.73 10.59 4.11
CA LEU A 3 8.48 9.56 3.10
C LEU A 3 7.78 8.35 3.75
N VAL A 4 6.86 7.74 3.01
CA VAL A 4 6.11 6.54 3.41
C VAL A 4 6.13 5.56 2.26
N THR A 5 6.23 4.26 2.54
CA THR A 5 6.21 3.20 1.52
C THR A 5 5.39 2.01 2.01
N LEU A 6 4.29 1.73 1.31
CA LEU A 6 3.25 0.79 1.74
C LEU A 6 2.88 -0.17 0.61
N GLY A 7 2.75 -1.45 0.92
CA GLY A 7 2.18 -2.48 0.05
C GLY A 7 0.90 -3.05 0.66
N ALA A 8 -0.18 -3.05 -0.12
CA ALA A 8 -1.51 -3.45 0.34
C ALA A 8 -2.33 -4.14 -0.77
N GLY A 9 -1.65 -4.95 -1.60
CA GLY A 9 -2.22 -5.54 -2.81
C GLY A 9 -1.90 -4.71 -4.04
N CYS A 10 -2.80 -4.71 -5.04
CA CYS A 10 -2.59 -3.95 -6.27
C CYS A 10 -2.36 -2.46 -5.98
N PHE A 11 -1.18 -1.95 -6.37
CA PHE A 11 -0.78 -0.58 -6.11
C PHE A 11 -1.69 0.49 -6.74
N TRP A 12 -2.49 0.16 -7.77
CA TRP A 12 -3.45 1.09 -8.38
C TRP A 12 -4.61 1.39 -7.42
N CYS A 13 -5.02 0.40 -6.63
CA CYS A 13 -6.02 0.61 -5.58
C CYS A 13 -5.46 1.55 -4.51
N VAL A 14 -4.23 1.28 -4.08
CA VAL A 14 -3.56 2.00 -2.99
C VAL A 14 -3.27 3.45 -3.39
N GLU A 15 -2.78 3.67 -4.61
CA GLU A 15 -2.56 4.99 -5.19
C GLU A 15 -3.86 5.80 -5.22
N ALA A 16 -4.94 5.23 -5.77
CA ALA A 16 -6.21 5.91 -5.90
C ALA A 16 -6.79 6.37 -4.55
N ILE A 17 -6.60 5.58 -3.49
CA ILE A 17 -7.02 5.93 -2.13
C ILE A 17 -6.18 7.08 -1.58
N PHE A 18 -4.85 6.93 -1.56
CA PHE A 18 -3.99 7.96 -0.97
C PHE A 18 -3.97 9.28 -1.77
N GLN A 19 -4.36 9.26 -3.05
CA GLN A 19 -4.60 10.47 -3.84
C GLN A 19 -5.74 11.35 -3.29
N GLN A 20 -6.69 10.78 -2.53
CA GLN A 20 -7.80 11.55 -1.94
C GLN A 20 -7.46 12.17 -0.59
N VAL A 21 -6.32 11.79 0.01
CA VAL A 21 -6.00 12.13 1.39
C VAL A 21 -5.30 13.47 1.47
N ALA A 22 -5.87 14.40 2.24
CA ALA A 22 -5.29 15.73 2.44
C ALA A 22 -3.91 15.64 3.08
N GLY A 23 -2.95 16.39 2.54
CA GLY A 23 -1.58 16.43 3.05
C GLY A 23 -0.65 15.37 2.45
N ILE A 24 -1.14 14.51 1.55
CA ILE A 24 -0.31 13.60 0.76
C ILE A 24 0.07 14.23 -0.59
N SER A 25 1.29 13.96 -1.05
CA SER A 25 1.88 14.46 -2.30
C SER A 25 2.94 13.50 -2.83
N ASP A 26 3.40 13.71 -4.08
CA ASP A 26 4.48 12.93 -4.71
C ASP A 26 4.24 11.40 -4.67
N ILE A 27 3.01 10.98 -4.96
CA ILE A 27 2.63 9.56 -4.98
C ILE A 27 3.22 8.88 -6.22
N SER A 28 3.82 7.71 -6.04
CA SER A 28 4.31 6.86 -7.13
C SER A 28 4.12 5.38 -6.82
N CYS A 29 3.61 4.64 -7.80
CA CYS A 29 3.59 3.17 -7.81
C CYS A 29 5.00 2.63 -8.07
N GLY A 30 5.37 1.53 -7.43
CA GLY A 30 6.67 0.91 -7.61
C GLY A 30 6.82 -0.46 -6.97
N TYR A 31 8.06 -0.93 -6.95
CA TYR A 31 8.48 -2.25 -6.49
C TYR A 31 9.51 -2.11 -5.37
N SER A 32 9.32 -2.83 -4.26
CA SER A 32 10.19 -2.72 -3.08
C SER A 32 10.33 -4.03 -2.31
N GLY A 33 11.46 -4.18 -1.61
CA GLY A 33 11.74 -5.26 -0.66
C GLY A 33 12.12 -6.60 -1.30
N GLY A 34 12.33 -6.61 -2.62
CA GLY A 34 12.94 -7.71 -3.36
C GLY A 34 14.44 -7.51 -3.60
N PHE A 35 15.06 -8.53 -4.18
CA PHE A 35 16.51 -8.63 -4.38
C PHE A 35 16.95 -8.39 -5.83
N THR A 36 16.02 -8.37 -6.79
CA THR A 36 16.35 -8.04 -8.18
C THR A 36 16.48 -6.53 -8.34
N GLU A 37 17.58 -6.07 -8.96
CA GLU A 37 17.78 -4.65 -9.26
C GLU A 37 17.03 -4.25 -10.53
N ASN A 38 16.39 -3.07 -10.51
CA ASN A 38 15.64 -2.49 -11.63
C ASN A 38 14.67 -3.48 -12.31
N PRO A 39 13.78 -4.15 -11.55
CA PRO A 39 12.87 -5.14 -12.12
C PRO A 39 11.82 -4.47 -13.02
N SER A 40 11.45 -5.15 -14.10
CA SER A 40 10.25 -4.86 -14.89
C SER A 40 8.98 -5.38 -14.22
N TYR A 41 7.83 -4.86 -14.64
CA TYR A 41 6.54 -5.40 -14.20
C TYR A 41 6.41 -6.91 -14.47
N GLU A 42 6.87 -7.39 -15.61
CA GLU A 42 6.81 -8.81 -15.99
C GLU A 42 7.64 -9.69 -15.04
N GLU A 43 8.83 -9.23 -14.66
CA GLU A 43 9.69 -9.94 -13.70
C GLU A 43 9.04 -9.98 -12.33
N VAL A 44 8.44 -8.88 -11.85
CA VAL A 44 7.67 -8.89 -10.60
C VAL A 44 6.45 -9.81 -10.70
N CYS A 45 5.79 -9.85 -11.85
CA CYS A 45 4.65 -10.74 -12.09
C CYS A 45 5.01 -12.23 -12.05
N SER A 46 6.26 -12.57 -12.36
CA SER A 46 6.77 -13.95 -12.30
C SER A 46 7.04 -14.45 -10.86
N GLU A 47 6.96 -13.56 -9.86
CA GLU A 47 7.26 -13.80 -8.45
C GLU A 47 8.73 -14.18 -8.15
N SER A 48 9.64 -14.10 -9.12
CA SER A 48 11.03 -14.48 -8.93
C SER A 48 11.91 -13.39 -8.33
N THR A 49 11.39 -12.18 -8.10
CA THR A 49 12.19 -11.01 -7.70
C THR A 49 12.13 -10.69 -6.20
N GLY A 50 11.12 -11.22 -5.50
CA GLY A 50 10.82 -10.92 -4.09
C GLY A 50 10.15 -9.57 -3.84
N HIS A 51 9.95 -8.76 -4.88
CA HIS A 51 9.36 -7.42 -4.73
C HIS A 51 7.87 -7.47 -4.38
N ALA A 52 7.42 -6.52 -3.56
CA ALA A 52 6.01 -6.16 -3.42
C ALA A 52 5.66 -5.03 -4.39
N GLU A 53 4.43 -5.04 -4.90
CA GLU A 53 3.80 -3.82 -5.40
C GLU A 53 3.56 -2.89 -4.21
N VAL A 54 4.08 -1.68 -4.31
CA VAL A 54 3.99 -0.66 -3.26
C VAL A 54 3.66 0.70 -3.85
N VAL A 55 3.21 1.60 -2.99
CA VAL A 55 3.13 3.02 -3.26
C VAL A 55 4.08 3.74 -2.32
N GLN A 56 4.87 4.66 -2.88
CA GLN A 56 5.71 5.59 -2.14
C GLN A 56 5.16 7.00 -2.29
N PHE A 57 5.09 7.75 -1.20
CA PHE A 57 4.59 9.13 -1.21
C PHE A 57 5.16 9.96 -0.07
N ARG A 58 5.01 11.28 -0.18
CA ARG A 58 5.33 12.23 0.88
C ARG A 58 4.07 12.69 1.60
N TYR A 59 4.18 12.89 2.91
CA TYR A 59 3.11 13.49 3.69
C TYR A 59 3.57 14.71 4.49
N ASN A 60 2.63 15.63 4.74
CA ASN A 60 2.80 16.78 5.59
C ASN A 60 2.24 16.49 6.99
N SER A 61 3.14 16.32 7.97
CA SER A 61 2.80 16.02 9.37
C SER A 61 1.98 17.11 10.08
N ASN A 62 1.89 18.31 9.52
CA ASN A 62 1.01 19.37 10.02
C ASN A 62 -0.46 19.19 9.58
N ILE A 63 -0.73 18.34 8.59
CA ILE A 63 -2.07 18.11 8.02
C ILE A 63 -2.56 16.71 8.38
N ILE A 64 -1.72 15.69 8.23
CA ILE A 64 -2.03 14.30 8.54
C ILE A 64 -0.88 13.66 9.31
N SER A 65 -1.22 12.90 10.36
CA SER A 65 -0.23 12.16 11.14
C SER A 65 0.11 10.81 10.50
N TYR A 66 1.27 10.26 10.82
CA TYR A 66 1.64 8.90 10.39
C TYR A 66 0.69 7.84 10.94
N GLU A 67 0.12 8.04 12.15
CA GLU A 67 -0.87 7.13 12.72
C GLU A 67 -2.13 7.08 11.85
N GLN A 68 -2.65 8.24 11.42
CA GLN A 68 -3.80 8.30 10.51
C GLN A 68 -3.51 7.64 9.15
N ILE A 69 -2.30 7.81 8.60
CA ILE A 69 -1.89 7.12 7.37
C ILE A 69 -1.94 5.60 7.55
N LEU A 70 -1.49 5.10 8.70
CA LEU A 70 -1.53 3.67 9.02
C LEU A 70 -2.95 3.16 9.28
N GLU A 71 -3.82 3.97 9.89
CA GLU A 71 -5.24 3.64 10.04
C GLU A 71 -5.94 3.52 8.67
N ILE A 72 -5.70 4.47 7.75
CA ILE A 72 -6.17 4.38 6.36
C ILE A 72 -5.62 3.13 5.69
N PHE A 73 -4.33 2.85 5.86
CA PHE A 73 -3.70 1.64 5.32
C PHE A 73 -4.42 0.38 5.78
N TRP A 74 -4.61 0.15 7.09
CA TRP A 74 -5.22 -1.08 7.60
C TRP A 74 -6.73 -1.20 7.32
N THR A 75 -7.44 -0.10 7.15
CA THR A 75 -8.90 -0.11 6.89
C THR A 75 -9.27 -0.28 5.41
N THR A 76 -8.32 -0.12 4.50
CA THR A 76 -8.57 -0.09 3.04
C THR A 76 -8.18 -1.36 2.30
N HIS A 77 -7.58 -2.33 2.99
CA HIS A 77 -7.26 -3.66 2.47
C HIS A 77 -7.53 -4.72 3.55
N ASP A 78 -7.52 -6.02 3.20
CA ASP A 78 -7.50 -7.10 4.19
C ASP A 78 -6.05 -7.38 4.63
N PRO A 79 -5.66 -7.03 5.87
CA PRO A 79 -4.30 -7.22 6.36
C PRO A 79 -4.08 -8.59 7.01
N THR A 80 -5.06 -9.49 6.95
CA THR A 80 -5.02 -10.84 7.54
C THR A 80 -4.67 -11.93 6.53
N THR A 81 -4.68 -11.59 5.23
CA THR A 81 -4.38 -12.52 4.16
C THR A 81 -2.90 -12.50 3.76
N VAL A 82 -2.25 -13.65 3.85
CA VAL A 82 -0.86 -13.82 3.42
C VAL A 82 -0.78 -13.84 1.89
N ASN A 83 0.09 -13.00 1.31
CA ASN A 83 0.41 -12.97 -0.12
C ASN A 83 -0.82 -12.90 -1.04
N LYS A 84 -1.83 -12.11 -0.63
CA LYS A 84 -3.10 -12.00 -1.34
C LYS A 84 -3.84 -10.73 -0.95
N GLN A 85 -4.56 -10.16 -1.91
CA GLN A 85 -5.60 -9.16 -1.66
C GLN A 85 -6.80 -9.36 -2.57
N GLY A 86 -7.96 -9.74 -2.00
CA GLY A 86 -9.14 -10.06 -2.78
C GLY A 86 -8.90 -11.20 -3.79
N ALA A 87 -9.03 -10.92 -5.09
CA ALA A 87 -8.74 -11.88 -6.16
C ALA A 87 -7.26 -11.88 -6.60
N ASP A 88 -6.48 -10.88 -6.18
CA ASP A 88 -5.08 -10.73 -6.55
C ASP A 88 -4.22 -11.62 -5.63
N ILE A 89 -3.62 -12.68 -6.18
CA ILE A 89 -2.86 -13.69 -5.44
C ILE A 89 -1.40 -13.62 -5.87
N GLY A 90 -0.50 -13.64 -4.89
CA GLY A 90 0.94 -13.65 -5.11
C GLY A 90 1.71 -12.87 -4.06
N SER A 91 2.98 -13.21 -3.86
CA SER A 91 3.87 -12.53 -2.90
C SER A 91 4.03 -11.04 -3.18
N ARG A 92 3.84 -10.62 -4.44
CA ARG A 92 3.83 -9.21 -4.84
C ARG A 92 2.67 -8.40 -4.23
N TYR A 93 1.57 -9.06 -3.86
CA TYR A 93 0.39 -8.43 -3.27
C TYR A 93 0.35 -8.50 -1.74
N ARG A 94 1.44 -8.89 -1.09
CA ARG A 94 1.50 -8.98 0.37
C ARG A 94 1.30 -7.62 1.04
N SER A 95 0.71 -7.65 2.23
CA SER A 95 0.62 -6.48 3.10
C SER A 95 2.00 -6.21 3.74
N VAL A 96 2.55 -5.02 3.54
CA VAL A 96 3.87 -4.62 4.06
C VAL A 96 3.97 -3.12 4.30
N ILE A 97 4.61 -2.74 5.41
CA ILE A 97 5.04 -1.38 5.74
C ILE A 97 6.56 -1.35 5.71
N PHE A 98 7.14 -0.56 4.80
CA PHE A 98 8.57 -0.32 4.75
C PHE A 98 8.90 0.97 5.53
N TYR A 99 9.40 0.84 6.75
CA TYR A 99 9.71 1.98 7.61
C TYR A 99 11.01 2.67 7.20
N HIS A 100 11.00 4.00 7.20
CA HIS A 100 12.13 4.86 6.85
C HIS A 100 12.96 5.28 8.07
N ASN A 101 12.41 5.13 9.28
CA ASN A 101 13.09 5.43 10.54
C ASN A 101 12.49 4.66 11.72
N LYS A 102 13.16 4.76 12.87
CA LYS A 102 12.76 4.08 14.11
C LYS A 102 11.37 4.49 14.60
N THR A 103 11.01 5.76 14.48
CA THR A 103 9.68 6.26 14.89
C THR A 103 8.56 5.62 14.06
N GLN A 104 8.72 5.53 12.74
CA GLN A 104 7.76 4.85 11.88
C GLN A 104 7.62 3.36 12.24
N LYS A 105 8.73 2.69 12.54
CA LYS A 105 8.73 1.30 13.00
C LYS A 105 7.90 1.13 14.28
N GLU A 106 8.23 1.91 15.31
CA GLU A 106 7.57 1.82 16.62
C GLU A 106 6.07 2.15 16.54
N MET A 107 5.70 3.15 15.75
CA MET A 107 4.29 3.50 15.53
C MET A 107 3.54 2.38 14.79
N ALA A 108 4.14 1.79 13.76
CA ALA A 108 3.54 0.68 13.03
C ALA A 108 3.36 -0.57 13.91
N GLU A 109 4.38 -0.94 14.69
CA GLU A 109 4.31 -2.09 15.60
C GLU A 109 3.24 -1.87 16.68
N LYS A 110 3.24 -0.70 17.31
CA LYS A 110 2.27 -0.35 18.37
C LYS A 110 0.83 -0.35 17.84
N LEU A 111 0.58 0.23 16.66
CA LEU A 111 -0.77 0.29 16.11
C LEU A 111 -1.23 -1.08 15.62
N LYS A 112 -0.34 -1.90 15.05
CA LYS A 112 -0.63 -3.31 14.71
C LYS A 112 -1.07 -4.10 15.95
N GLU A 113 -0.35 -3.96 17.07
CA GLU A 113 -0.72 -4.62 18.33
C GLU A 113 -2.09 -4.15 18.84
N LYS A 114 -2.35 -2.84 18.84
CA LYS A 114 -3.63 -2.25 19.25
C LYS A 114 -4.80 -2.80 18.43
N ILE A 115 -4.64 -2.89 17.11
CA ILE A 115 -5.72 -3.38 16.24
C ILE A 115 -5.97 -4.89 16.46
N ASN A 116 -4.92 -5.69 16.62
CA ASN A 116 -5.08 -7.11 16.95
C ASN A 116 -5.81 -7.33 18.29
N GLN A 117 -5.62 -6.45 19.27
CA GLN A 117 -6.33 -6.51 20.56
C GLN A 117 -7.81 -6.14 20.47
N ASN A 118 -8.17 -5.24 19.55
CA ASN A 118 -9.54 -4.75 19.41
C ASN A 118 -10.48 -5.72 18.66
N THR A 119 -9.96 -6.83 18.11
CA THR A 119 -10.72 -7.86 17.38
C THR A 119 -11.51 -7.36 16.16
N ASP A 120 -11.14 -6.19 15.61
CA ASP A 120 -11.77 -5.62 14.41
C ASP A 120 -11.61 -6.54 13.18
N PHE A 121 -10.60 -7.41 13.23
CA PHE A 121 -10.35 -8.43 12.22
C PHE A 121 -10.69 -9.84 12.73
N LYS A 122 -11.15 -10.69 11.81
CA LYS A 122 -11.47 -12.11 12.07
C LYS A 122 -10.24 -12.96 12.37
N SER A 123 -9.05 -12.43 12.11
CA SER A 123 -7.77 -13.13 12.23
C SER A 123 -6.67 -12.09 12.49
N ASP A 124 -5.52 -12.54 12.97
CA ASP A 124 -4.40 -11.66 13.28
C ASP A 124 -3.86 -10.97 12.01
N ILE A 125 -3.41 -9.72 12.19
CA ILE A 125 -2.74 -8.96 11.14
C ILE A 125 -1.40 -9.63 10.76
N VAL A 126 -1.27 -10.00 9.48
CA VAL A 126 -0.06 -10.60 8.90
C VAL A 126 0.85 -9.58 8.21
N THR A 127 0.49 -8.28 8.21
CA THR A 127 1.30 -7.19 7.65
C THR A 127 2.76 -7.27 8.11
N GLU A 128 3.68 -7.30 7.15
CA GLU A 128 5.12 -7.23 7.42
C GLU A 128 5.52 -5.81 7.81
N ILE A 129 6.39 -5.64 8.81
CA ILE A 129 7.00 -4.35 9.16
C ILE A 129 8.51 -4.50 8.96
N LYS A 130 9.02 -3.96 7.85
CA LYS A 130 10.42 -4.16 7.41
C LYS A 130 11.12 -2.83 7.19
N GLY A 131 12.44 -2.83 7.31
CA GLY A 131 13.23 -1.64 7.00
C GLY A 131 13.13 -1.33 5.51
N TYR A 132 13.04 -0.05 5.17
CA TYR A 132 13.16 0.40 3.79
C TYR A 132 14.59 0.17 3.28
N GLU A 133 14.72 -0.50 2.13
CA GLU A 133 16.01 -0.82 1.50
C GLU A 133 16.13 -0.24 0.09
N ASN A 134 15.10 -0.42 -0.73
CA ASN A 134 15.07 -0.01 -2.13
C ASN A 134 13.66 0.41 -2.57
N PHE A 135 13.57 1.14 -3.68
CA PHE A 135 12.33 1.43 -4.38
C PHE A 135 12.64 1.61 -5.86
N TYR A 136 11.98 0.83 -6.69
CA TYR A 136 12.05 0.95 -8.14
C TYR A 136 10.71 1.48 -8.63
N ILE A 137 10.72 2.67 -9.24
CA ILE A 137 9.51 3.26 -9.81
C ILE A 137 8.97 2.33 -10.90
N ALA A 138 7.67 2.04 -10.85
CA ALA A 138 6.99 1.28 -11.89
C ALA A 138 6.85 2.15 -13.16
N GLU A 139 6.66 1.49 -14.30
CA GLU A 139 6.54 2.12 -15.60
C GLU A 139 5.41 3.18 -15.63
N ASP A 140 5.56 4.20 -16.48
CA ASP A 140 4.65 5.36 -16.53
C ASP A 140 3.18 5.02 -16.74
N TYR A 141 2.89 3.88 -17.37
CA TYR A 141 1.53 3.41 -17.59
C TYR A 141 0.88 2.88 -16.30
N HIS A 142 1.65 2.52 -15.27
CA HIS A 142 1.13 2.18 -13.94
C HIS A 142 0.85 3.39 -13.06
N GLN A 143 1.43 4.55 -13.37
CA GLN A 143 1.27 5.77 -12.59
C GLN A 143 -0.07 6.43 -12.90
N ASN A 144 -0.79 6.86 -11.87
CA ASN A 144 -2.11 7.48 -11.95
C ASN A 144 -3.12 6.63 -12.73
N TYR A 145 -3.08 5.31 -12.55
CA TYR A 145 -3.75 4.36 -13.43
C TYR A 145 -5.27 4.54 -13.42
N PHE A 146 -5.87 4.66 -12.23
CA PHE A 146 -7.33 4.77 -12.07
C PHE A 146 -7.91 5.98 -12.83
N ASN A 147 -7.27 7.15 -12.68
CA ASN A 147 -7.73 8.38 -13.33
C ASN A 147 -7.53 8.36 -14.86
N LYS A 148 -6.47 7.69 -15.34
CA LYS A 148 -6.19 7.55 -16.77
C LYS A 148 -7.09 6.50 -17.46
N ASN A 149 -7.67 5.56 -16.70
CA ASN A 149 -8.34 4.37 -17.25
C ASN A 149 -9.77 4.17 -16.71
N PRO A 150 -10.68 5.15 -16.81
CA PRO A 150 -12.01 5.08 -16.18
C PRO A 150 -12.90 3.95 -16.72
N ASN A 151 -12.63 3.44 -17.92
CA ASN A 151 -13.44 2.41 -18.57
C ASN A 151 -12.88 0.98 -18.40
N VAL A 152 -11.73 0.82 -17.76
CA VAL A 152 -11.14 -0.52 -17.55
C VAL A 152 -11.98 -1.29 -16.53
N PRO A 153 -12.37 -2.56 -16.79
CA PRO A 153 -13.17 -3.35 -15.87
C PRO A 153 -12.58 -3.44 -14.47
N TYR A 154 -11.26 -3.62 -14.35
CA TYR A 154 -10.59 -3.65 -13.04
C TYR A 154 -10.82 -2.37 -12.24
N CYS A 155 -10.71 -1.18 -12.89
CA CYS A 155 -11.01 0.09 -12.24
C CYS A 155 -12.46 0.16 -11.75
N ASN A 156 -13.43 -0.28 -12.56
CA ASN A 156 -14.85 -0.18 -12.23
C ASN A 156 -15.32 -1.21 -11.20
N PHE A 157 -14.79 -2.43 -11.23
CA PHE A 157 -15.25 -3.51 -10.35
C PHE A 157 -14.39 -3.71 -9.11
N VAL A 158 -13.14 -3.23 -9.10
CA VAL A 158 -12.21 -3.41 -7.97
C VAL A 158 -11.86 -2.09 -7.29
N ILE A 159 -11.37 -1.09 -8.05
CA ILE A 159 -10.88 0.16 -7.47
C ILE A 159 -12.02 1.05 -7.01
N LYS A 160 -12.99 1.33 -7.91
CA LYS A 160 -14.08 2.27 -7.67
C LYS A 160 -14.91 1.92 -6.42
N PRO A 161 -15.35 0.65 -6.19
CA PRO A 161 -16.12 0.33 -4.99
C PRO A 161 -15.30 0.52 -3.69
N LYS A 162 -13.99 0.24 -3.72
CA LYS A 162 -13.10 0.50 -2.57
C LYS A 162 -12.98 1.99 -2.30
N LEU A 163 -12.79 2.79 -3.35
CA LEU A 163 -12.67 4.24 -3.24
C LEU A 163 -13.97 4.89 -2.75
N GLU A 164 -15.12 4.49 -3.29
CA GLU A 164 -16.43 4.98 -2.84
C GLU A 164 -16.68 4.63 -1.37
N LYS A 165 -16.36 3.39 -0.96
CA LYS A 165 -16.45 3.00 0.45
C LYS A 165 -15.53 3.84 1.34
N PHE A 166 -14.31 4.15 0.89
CA PHE A 166 -13.38 5.01 1.62
C PHE A 166 -13.97 6.42 1.79
N LEU A 167 -14.43 7.04 0.71
CA LEU A 167 -15.00 8.40 0.71
C LEU A 167 -16.32 8.53 1.51
N LEU A 168 -17.06 7.43 1.72
CA LEU A 168 -18.26 7.43 2.55
C LEU A 168 -17.96 7.32 4.06
N ASN A 169 -16.74 6.93 4.44
CA ASN A 169 -16.33 6.72 5.83
C ASN A 169 -15.37 7.81 6.36
N GLU A 170 -15.00 8.80 5.53
CA GLU A 170 -14.33 10.06 5.95
C GLU A 170 -15.36 11.16 6.24
#